data_AF-A0A916ENZ1-F1
#
_entry.id   AF-A0A916ENZ1-F1
#
_cell.length_a   1.000
_cell.length_b   1.000
_cell.length_c   1.000
_cell.angle_alpha   90.00
_cell.angle_beta   90.00
_cell.angle_gamma   90.00
#
_symmetry.space_group_name_H-M   'P 1'
#
loop_
_entity.id
_entity.type
_entity.pdbx_description
1 polymer ?
#
loop_
_entity_poly.entity_id
_entity_poly.type
_entity_poly.pdbx_seq_one_letter_code
_entity_poly.pdbx_strand_id
1 'polypeptide(L)'
;MGVVKQVFDLKGPLKGKGGTLAQWRDDTQARLAEVYAEMAQLSTESRSIDGRQFALYVYRLRDASQLRWRMKNKDHATWPVIEPLLADMAPGLAQWYRRAEEVAQILNHREQALRYELKTVCRVISVGPRTAQSYRGSIGRGVGGGRPRSKSSTAAVKATGDIRGAAELSR
;
A
#
# COMPACT_ATOMS: atom_id res chain seq x y z
N MET A 1 -39.64 -6.78 42.02
CA MET A 1 -39.06 -6.88 40.67
C MET A 1 -37.54 -6.91 40.80
N GLY A 2 -36.90 -8.05 40.51
CA GLY A 2 -35.46 -8.23 40.69
C GLY A 2 -34.68 -7.61 39.53
N VAL A 3 -33.73 -6.72 39.83
CA VAL A 3 -32.83 -6.14 38.84
C VAL A 3 -31.79 -7.20 38.47
N VAL A 4 -31.91 -7.78 37.27
CA VAL A 4 -30.92 -8.70 36.71
C VAL A 4 -29.66 -7.89 36.39
N LYS A 5 -28.61 -8.07 37.20
CA LYS A 5 -27.31 -7.45 36.97
C LYS A 5 -26.62 -8.22 35.85
N GLN A 6 -26.74 -7.73 34.62
CA GLN A 6 -26.09 -8.33 33.46
C GLN A 6 -24.57 -8.18 33.60
N VAL A 7 -23.90 -9.27 33.98
CA VAL A 7 -22.43 -9.34 34.03
C VAL A 7 -21.95 -9.65 32.62
N PHE A 8 -21.38 -8.65 31.95
CA PHE A 8 -20.69 -8.86 30.69
C PHE A 8 -19.35 -9.56 30.97
N ASP A 9 -19.15 -10.75 30.41
CA ASP A 9 -17.84 -11.39 30.40
C ASP A 9 -16.89 -10.54 29.53
N LEU A 10 -15.93 -9.88 30.17
CA LEU A 10 -14.93 -9.01 29.53
C LEU A 10 -13.76 -9.80 28.91
N LYS A 11 -13.87 -11.13 28.81
CA LYS A 11 -12.92 -11.92 28.00
C LYS A 11 -13.13 -11.55 26.53
N GLY A 12 -12.27 -10.67 26.01
CA GLY A 12 -12.29 -10.27 24.60
C GLY A 12 -12.30 -11.50 23.66
N PRO A 13 -12.92 -11.39 22.47
CA PRO A 13 -13.31 -12.53 21.59
C PRO A 13 -12.14 -13.35 20.99
N LEU A 14 -10.91 -13.04 21.38
CA LEU A 14 -9.66 -13.60 20.87
C LEU A 14 -8.82 -14.31 21.95
N LYS A 15 -9.30 -14.39 23.20
CA LYS A 15 -8.58 -15.09 24.27
C LYS A 15 -8.48 -16.59 23.90
N GLY A 16 -7.27 -17.06 23.61
CA GLY A 16 -6.99 -18.44 23.15
C GLY A 16 -6.76 -18.63 21.64
N LYS A 17 -6.94 -17.58 20.81
CA LYS A 17 -6.72 -17.63 19.34
C LYS A 17 -5.34 -17.13 18.89
N GLY A 18 -4.43 -16.85 19.83
CA GLY A 18 -3.09 -16.32 19.56
C GLY A 18 -2.25 -17.25 18.67
N GLY A 19 -2.37 -18.57 18.86
CA GLY A 19 -1.72 -19.57 17.99
C GLY A 19 -2.24 -19.51 16.55
N THR A 20 -3.55 -19.33 16.37
CA THR A 20 -4.17 -19.22 15.04
C THR A 20 -3.75 -17.95 14.30
N LEU A 21 -3.58 -16.82 15.00
CA LEU A 21 -3.12 -15.57 14.38
C LEU A 21 -1.64 -15.62 14.01
N ALA A 22 -0.80 -16.23 14.86
CA ALA A 22 0.62 -16.43 14.56
C ALA A 22 0.80 -17.35 13.35
N GLN A 23 0.08 -18.48 13.31
CA GLN A 23 0.08 -19.39 12.16
C GLN A 23 -0.40 -18.69 10.88
N TRP A 24 -1.50 -17.91 10.96
CA TRP A 24 -1.96 -17.15 9.79
C TRP A 24 -0.89 -16.18 9.28
N ARG A 25 -0.23 -15.43 10.15
CA ARG A 25 0.89 -14.55 9.76
C ARG A 25 1.97 -15.33 9.02
N ASP A 26 2.39 -16.46 9.58
CA ASP A 26 3.48 -17.27 9.06
C ASP A 26 3.11 -17.89 7.70
N ASP A 27 1.89 -18.39 7.55
CA ASP A 27 1.35 -18.93 6.29
C ASP A 27 1.25 -17.84 5.20
N THR A 28 0.83 -16.63 5.55
CA THR A 28 0.79 -15.49 4.61
C THR A 28 2.21 -15.08 4.20
N GLN A 29 3.17 -15.10 5.13
CA GLN A 29 4.57 -14.80 4.82
C GLN A 29 5.21 -15.87 3.91
N ALA A 30 4.91 -17.15 4.15
CA ALA A 30 5.36 -18.24 3.29
C ALA A 30 4.83 -18.09 1.85
N ARG A 31 3.51 -17.88 1.70
CA ARG A 31 2.89 -17.62 0.39
C ARG A 31 3.45 -16.40 -0.32
N LEU A 32 3.81 -15.34 0.42
CA LEU A 32 4.43 -14.16 -0.15
C LEU A 32 5.86 -14.46 -0.66
N ALA A 33 6.61 -15.29 0.06
CA ALA A 33 7.94 -15.74 -0.37
C ALA A 33 7.88 -16.61 -1.65
N GLU A 34 6.86 -17.48 -1.76
CA GLU A 34 6.59 -18.25 -2.98
C GLU A 34 6.33 -17.33 -4.18
N VAL A 35 5.47 -16.31 -4.02
CA VAL A 35 5.22 -15.32 -5.08
C VAL A 35 6.49 -14.61 -5.50
N TYR A 36 7.39 -14.26 -4.56
CA TYR A 36 8.68 -13.66 -4.92
C TYR A 36 9.60 -14.61 -5.68
N ALA A 37 9.58 -15.90 -5.36
CA ALA A 37 10.32 -16.91 -6.12
C ALA A 37 9.76 -17.05 -7.55
N GLU A 38 8.44 -17.14 -7.70
CA GLU A 38 7.75 -17.16 -9.00
C GLU A 38 8.09 -15.91 -9.84
N MET A 39 8.09 -14.71 -9.22
CA MET A 39 8.51 -13.47 -9.90
C MET A 39 9.98 -13.53 -10.36
N ALA A 40 10.89 -14.01 -9.51
CA ALA A 40 12.29 -14.12 -9.86
C ALA A 40 12.53 -15.12 -11.00
N GLN A 41 11.76 -16.21 -11.02
CA GLN A 41 11.78 -17.19 -12.09
C GLN A 41 11.32 -16.57 -13.41
N LEU A 42 10.13 -15.94 -13.45
CA LEU A 42 9.62 -15.31 -14.67
C LEU A 42 10.57 -14.21 -15.19
N SER A 43 11.17 -13.43 -14.28
CA SER A 43 12.19 -12.45 -14.65
C SER A 43 13.42 -13.11 -15.29
N THR A 44 13.84 -14.28 -14.80
CA THR A 44 14.97 -15.03 -15.36
C THR A 44 14.63 -15.61 -16.72
N GLU A 45 13.46 -16.25 -16.86
CA GLU A 45 12.97 -16.79 -18.13
C GLU A 45 12.86 -15.71 -19.20
N SER A 46 12.31 -14.54 -18.86
CA SER A 46 12.22 -13.42 -19.81
C SER A 46 13.59 -12.92 -20.30
N ARG A 47 14.63 -13.08 -19.47
CA ARG A 47 16.00 -12.66 -19.79
C ARG A 47 16.79 -13.74 -20.53
N SER A 48 16.37 -15.01 -20.48
CA SER A 48 17.02 -16.10 -21.22
C SER A 48 16.53 -16.23 -22.66
N ILE A 49 15.54 -15.45 -23.08
CA ILE A 49 15.07 -15.46 -24.47
C ILE A 49 16.11 -14.83 -25.39
N ASP A 50 16.48 -15.59 -26.42
CA ASP A 50 17.34 -15.14 -27.50
C ASP A 50 16.62 -14.11 -28.39
N GLY A 51 17.34 -13.06 -28.79
CA GLY A 51 16.77 -11.98 -29.60
C GLY A 51 15.75 -11.10 -28.86
N ARG A 52 15.64 -11.22 -27.52
CA ARG A 52 14.68 -10.41 -26.74
C ARG A 52 14.87 -8.91 -26.95
N GLN A 53 13.75 -8.21 -27.16
CA GLN A 53 13.69 -6.75 -27.15
C GLN A 53 13.22 -6.21 -25.79
N PHE A 54 12.45 -7.02 -25.06
CA PHE A 54 11.90 -6.67 -23.75
C PHE A 54 12.19 -7.79 -22.75
N ALA A 55 12.29 -7.44 -21.48
CA ALA A 55 12.41 -8.41 -20.40
C ALA A 55 11.72 -7.90 -19.14
N LEU A 56 11.27 -8.82 -18.29
CA LEU A 56 10.71 -8.52 -16.98
C LEU A 56 11.82 -8.42 -15.94
N TYR A 57 11.69 -7.41 -15.10
CA TYR A 57 12.57 -7.19 -13.96
C TYR A 57 11.76 -7.13 -12.67
N VAL A 58 12.28 -7.79 -11.64
CA VAL A 58 11.78 -7.62 -10.27
C VAL A 58 12.27 -6.29 -9.73
N TYR A 59 11.35 -5.36 -9.52
CA TYR A 59 11.59 -4.06 -8.93
C TYR A 59 11.22 -4.09 -7.44
N ARG A 60 12.20 -3.84 -6.57
CA ARG A 60 11.98 -3.78 -5.12
C ARG A 60 11.59 -2.36 -4.71
N LEU A 61 10.43 -2.27 -4.08
CA LEU A 61 9.95 -1.10 -3.35
C LEU A 61 10.29 -1.27 -1.87
N ARG A 62 10.00 -0.25 -1.04
CA ARG A 62 10.29 -0.28 0.40
C ARG A 62 9.73 -1.53 1.10
N ASP A 63 8.46 -1.86 0.82
CA ASP A 63 7.73 -2.95 1.48
C ASP A 63 7.05 -3.90 0.48
N ALA A 64 7.44 -3.87 -0.80
CA ALA A 64 6.77 -4.63 -1.87
C ALA A 64 7.75 -4.98 -2.99
N SER A 65 7.38 -5.95 -3.83
CA SER A 65 8.10 -6.22 -5.09
C SER A 65 7.12 -6.27 -6.25
N GLN A 66 7.56 -5.82 -7.43
CA GLN A 66 6.74 -5.82 -8.63
C GLN A 66 7.55 -6.24 -9.85
N LEU A 67 6.92 -7.02 -10.72
CA LEU A 67 7.40 -7.27 -12.07
C LEU A 67 7.09 -6.06 -12.96
N ARG A 68 8.11 -5.58 -13.67
CA ARG A 68 8.00 -4.48 -14.62
C ARG A 68 8.75 -4.79 -15.90
N TRP A 69 8.15 -4.48 -17.03
CA TRP A 69 8.83 -4.58 -18.31
C TRP A 69 9.89 -3.50 -18.47
N ARG A 70 11.01 -3.91 -19.08
CA ARG A 70 12.05 -3.03 -19.54
C ARG A 70 12.48 -3.43 -20.95
N MET A 71 12.89 -2.43 -21.72
CA MET A 71 13.57 -2.64 -22.98
C MET A 71 14.95 -3.28 -22.75
N LYS A 72 15.56 -3.82 -23.82
CA LYS A 72 16.91 -4.39 -23.79
C LYS A 72 17.97 -3.41 -23.30
N ASN A 73 17.83 -2.12 -23.60
CA ASN A 73 18.68 -1.03 -23.10
C ASN A 73 18.39 -0.65 -21.63
N LYS A 74 17.47 -1.36 -20.96
CA LYS A 74 16.97 -1.17 -19.59
C LYS A 74 16.02 0.00 -19.40
N ASP A 75 15.59 0.69 -20.47
CA ASP A 75 14.56 1.72 -20.37
C ASP A 75 13.22 1.13 -19.96
N HIS A 76 12.37 1.96 -19.37
CA HIS A 76 11.04 1.53 -18.97
C HIS A 76 10.19 1.23 -20.19
N ALA A 77 9.54 0.07 -20.19
CA ALA A 77 8.57 -0.29 -21.19
C ALA A 77 7.24 -0.58 -20.49
N THR A 78 6.14 -0.11 -21.05
CA THR A 78 4.79 -0.42 -20.56
C THR A 78 4.11 -1.35 -21.53
N TRP A 79 3.20 -2.19 -21.05
CA TRP A 79 2.50 -3.15 -21.91
C TRP A 79 1.84 -2.51 -23.15
N PRO A 80 1.14 -1.35 -23.06
CA PRO A 80 0.56 -0.69 -24.24
C PRO A 80 1.58 -0.25 -25.31
N VAL A 81 2.86 -0.15 -24.94
CA VAL A 81 3.96 0.15 -25.88
C VAL A 81 4.52 -1.15 -26.47
N ILE A 82 4.56 -2.23 -25.69
CA ILE A 82 5.09 -3.53 -26.12
C ILE A 82 4.11 -4.24 -27.06
N GLU A 83 2.83 -4.25 -26.71
CA GLU A 83 1.81 -5.05 -27.39
C GLU A 83 1.75 -4.81 -28.91
N PRO A 84 1.78 -3.56 -29.43
CA PRO A 84 1.81 -3.32 -30.87
C PRO A 84 3.07 -3.88 -31.55
N LEU A 85 4.21 -3.85 -30.86
CA LEU A 85 5.50 -4.30 -31.39
C LEU A 85 5.59 -5.83 -31.50
N LEU A 86 4.66 -6.56 -30.88
CA LEU A 86 4.58 -8.02 -31.01
C LEU A 86 4.07 -8.46 -32.39
N ALA A 87 3.43 -7.57 -33.17
CA ALA A 87 2.95 -7.88 -34.51
C ALA A 87 4.09 -8.22 -35.49
N ASP A 88 5.26 -7.61 -35.28
CA ASP A 88 6.45 -7.81 -36.13
C ASP A 88 7.31 -9.00 -35.65
N MET A 89 6.92 -9.68 -34.57
CA MET A 89 7.68 -10.80 -33.99
C MET A 89 7.19 -12.15 -34.51
N ALA A 90 8.06 -13.16 -34.40
CA ALA A 90 7.67 -14.54 -34.66
C ALA A 90 6.44 -14.94 -33.79
N PRO A 91 5.41 -15.61 -34.34
CA PRO A 91 4.15 -15.86 -33.64
C PRO A 91 4.30 -16.55 -32.27
N GLY A 92 5.21 -17.52 -32.17
CA GLY A 92 5.48 -18.21 -30.90
C GLY A 92 6.08 -17.29 -29.84
N LEU A 93 6.96 -16.37 -30.24
CA LEU A 93 7.56 -15.38 -29.33
C LEU A 93 6.53 -14.34 -28.90
N ALA A 94 5.71 -13.84 -29.83
CA ALA A 94 4.62 -12.93 -29.53
C ALA A 94 3.59 -13.54 -28.56
N GLN A 95 3.27 -14.83 -28.73
CA GLN A 95 2.39 -15.55 -27.81
C GLN A 95 3.03 -15.72 -26.43
N TRP A 96 4.33 -16.00 -26.37
CA TRP A 96 5.06 -16.09 -25.12
C TRP A 96 4.99 -14.76 -24.34
N TYR A 97 5.23 -13.61 -24.98
CA TYR A 97 5.15 -12.30 -24.32
C TYR A 97 3.76 -12.01 -23.75
N ARG A 98 2.69 -12.35 -24.49
CA ARG A 98 1.30 -12.18 -24.01
C ARG A 98 1.03 -13.01 -22.76
N ARG A 99 1.42 -14.28 -22.76
CA ARG A 99 1.30 -15.14 -21.58
C ARG A 99 2.14 -14.60 -20.41
N ALA A 100 3.36 -14.15 -20.69
CA ALA A 100 4.24 -13.59 -19.68
C ALA A 100 3.64 -12.33 -19.04
N GLU A 101 2.96 -11.47 -19.80
CA GLU A 101 2.23 -10.32 -19.24
C GLU A 101 1.10 -10.76 -18.32
N GLU A 102 0.26 -11.70 -18.75
CA GLU A 102 -0.84 -12.21 -17.93
C GLU A 102 -0.31 -12.76 -16.59
N VAL A 103 0.75 -13.57 -16.63
CA VAL A 103 1.38 -14.12 -15.43
C VAL A 103 1.99 -13.00 -14.58
N ALA A 104 2.65 -12.01 -15.18
CA ALA A 104 3.23 -10.89 -14.45
C ALA A 104 2.16 -10.08 -13.68
N GLN A 105 1.01 -9.83 -14.31
CA GLN A 105 -0.12 -9.15 -13.67
C GLN A 105 -0.71 -9.98 -12.52
N ILE A 106 -0.91 -11.28 -12.73
CA ILE A 106 -1.39 -12.20 -11.68
C ILE A 106 -0.43 -12.19 -10.49
N LEU A 107 0.87 -12.29 -10.71
CA LEU A 107 1.88 -12.28 -9.65
C LEU A 107 1.90 -10.94 -8.90
N ASN A 108 1.86 -9.82 -9.61
CA ASN A 108 1.80 -8.49 -9.01
C ASN A 108 0.56 -8.31 -8.13
N HIS A 109 -0.61 -8.81 -8.56
CA HIS A 109 -1.84 -8.75 -7.77
C HIS A 109 -1.81 -9.71 -6.57
N ARG A 110 -1.29 -10.93 -6.73
CA ARG A 110 -1.10 -11.88 -5.61
C ARG A 110 -0.17 -11.31 -4.53
N GLU A 111 0.95 -10.71 -4.94
CA GLU A 111 1.85 -9.99 -4.04
C GLU A 111 1.10 -8.93 -3.25
N GLN A 112 0.36 -8.07 -3.94
CA GLN A 112 -0.35 -6.96 -3.33
C GLN A 112 -1.38 -7.44 -2.32
N ALA A 113 -2.16 -8.48 -2.66
CA ALA A 113 -3.17 -9.07 -1.80
C ALA A 113 -2.54 -9.66 -0.53
N LEU A 114 -1.52 -10.50 -0.67
CA LEU A 114 -0.82 -11.14 0.46
C LEU A 114 -0.14 -10.11 1.38
N ARG A 115 0.42 -9.05 0.81
CA ARG A 115 0.99 -7.95 1.61
C ARG A 115 -0.07 -7.22 2.43
N TYR A 116 -1.25 -6.97 1.87
CA TYR A 116 -2.34 -6.37 2.65
C TYR A 116 -2.91 -7.30 3.71
N GLU A 117 -2.98 -8.60 3.41
CA GLU A 117 -3.34 -9.63 4.37
C GLU A 117 -2.35 -9.63 5.55
N LEU A 118 -1.04 -9.71 5.26
CA LEU A 118 0.01 -9.70 6.29
C LEU A 118 -0.05 -8.42 7.14
N LYS A 119 -0.22 -7.26 6.51
CA LYS A 119 -0.41 -5.98 7.22
C LYS A 119 -1.62 -6.02 8.15
N THR A 120 -2.70 -6.66 7.73
CA THR A 120 -3.94 -6.78 8.51
C THR A 120 -3.74 -7.71 9.70
N VAL A 121 -3.15 -8.88 9.49
CA VAL A 121 -2.86 -9.85 10.56
C VAL A 121 -1.91 -9.24 11.59
N CYS A 122 -0.83 -8.60 11.15
CA CYS A 122 0.09 -7.89 12.03
C CYS A 122 -0.63 -6.81 12.85
N ARG A 123 -1.54 -6.03 12.24
CA ARG A 123 -2.34 -5.05 12.98
C ARG A 123 -3.25 -5.70 14.01
N VAL A 124 -3.90 -6.83 13.70
CA VAL A 124 -4.76 -7.54 14.66
C VAL A 124 -3.94 -8.10 15.83
N ILE A 125 -2.72 -8.60 15.57
CA ILE A 125 -1.80 -9.07 16.61
C ILE A 125 -1.31 -7.90 17.49
N SER A 126 -0.89 -6.79 16.87
CA SER A 126 -0.36 -5.62 17.60
C SER A 126 -1.44 -4.85 18.36
N VAL A 127 -2.68 -4.82 17.84
CA VAL A 127 -3.85 -4.30 18.55
C VAL A 127 -4.44 -5.46 19.35
N GLY A 128 -3.73 -5.91 20.39
CA GLY A 128 -4.31 -6.75 21.44
C GLY A 128 -5.63 -6.15 21.96
N PRO A 129 -6.52 -6.92 22.61
CA PRO A 129 -7.90 -6.51 22.87
C PRO A 129 -7.91 -5.13 23.51
N ARG A 130 -8.24 -4.10 22.72
CA ARG A 130 -8.60 -2.80 23.26
C ARG A 130 -9.85 -3.11 24.07
N THR A 131 -9.70 -3.14 25.40
CA THR A 131 -10.82 -3.03 26.31
C THR A 131 -11.72 -1.97 25.71
N ALA A 132 -12.95 -2.35 25.40
CA ALA A 132 -13.94 -1.48 24.82
C ALA A 132 -13.97 -0.24 25.72
N GLN A 133 -13.31 0.83 25.26
CA GLN A 133 -13.31 2.09 25.95
C GLN A 133 -14.77 2.48 25.88
N SER A 134 -15.43 2.38 27.03
CA SER A 134 -16.86 2.57 27.16
C SER A 134 -17.16 3.90 26.49
N TYR A 135 -17.80 3.85 25.34
CA TYR A 135 -18.58 4.98 24.86
C TYR A 135 -19.73 5.10 25.86
N ARG A 136 -19.44 5.73 27.00
CA ARG A 136 -20.44 6.43 27.81
C ARG A 136 -20.82 7.66 27.00
N GLY A 137 -21.48 7.42 25.87
CA GLY A 137 -22.16 8.46 25.13
C GLY A 137 -23.36 8.86 25.96
N SER A 138 -23.27 9.98 26.66
CA SER A 138 -24.46 10.78 26.94
C SER A 138 -25.13 11.02 25.60
N ILE A 139 -26.34 10.50 25.44
CA ILE A 139 -27.18 10.72 24.26
C ILE A 139 -27.43 12.23 24.16
N GLY A 140 -26.63 12.91 23.36
CA GLY A 140 -26.85 14.30 22.98
C GLY A 140 -27.94 14.36 21.92
N ARG A 141 -29.15 14.74 22.35
CA ARG A 141 -30.20 15.18 21.42
C ARG A 141 -29.73 16.46 20.73
N GLY A 142 -29.68 16.41 19.40
CA GLY A 142 -30.19 17.49 18.55
C GLY A 142 -29.32 18.75 18.34
N VAL A 143 -29.33 19.14 17.05
CA VAL A 143 -29.30 20.51 16.48
C VAL A 143 -28.06 21.40 16.68
N GLY A 144 -27.56 21.89 15.54
CA GLY A 144 -26.88 23.18 15.46
C GLY A 144 -25.47 23.11 14.90
N GLY A 145 -25.27 23.73 13.72
CA GLY A 145 -23.99 23.79 13.03
C GLY A 145 -22.88 24.50 13.81
N GLY A 146 -21.65 24.27 13.36
CA GLY A 146 -20.50 25.00 13.89
C GLY A 146 -19.19 24.33 13.54
N ARG A 147 -18.66 24.64 12.35
CA ARG A 147 -17.26 24.39 11.99
C ARG A 147 -16.39 25.20 12.97
N PRO A 148 -15.50 24.61 13.79
CA PRO A 148 -14.60 25.40 14.62
C PRO A 148 -13.56 26.06 13.72
N ARG A 149 -13.77 27.34 13.45
CA ARG A 149 -12.80 28.26 12.84
C ARG A 149 -11.87 28.70 13.96
N SER A 150 -10.58 28.32 13.92
CA SER A 150 -9.59 28.92 14.82
C SER A 150 -9.43 30.39 14.43
N LYS A 151 -9.90 31.29 15.30
CA LYS A 151 -9.58 32.71 15.20
C LYS A 151 -8.20 32.94 15.81
N SER A 152 -7.34 33.53 15.00
CA SER A 152 -6.23 34.38 15.42
C SER A 152 -6.72 35.42 16.45
N SER A 153 -5.95 35.59 17.52
CA SER A 153 -6.00 36.83 18.31
C SER A 153 -4.68 37.55 18.15
N THR A 154 -4.79 38.74 17.59
CA THR A 154 -3.76 39.76 17.47
C THR A 154 -3.73 40.57 18.76
N ALA A 155 -2.55 40.88 19.29
CA ALA A 155 -2.07 42.26 19.45
C ALA A 155 -0.95 42.37 20.50
N ALA A 156 0.22 42.83 20.06
CA ALA A 156 0.97 43.84 20.78
C ALA A 156 1.69 44.72 19.75
N VAL A 157 1.11 45.90 19.50
CA VAL A 157 1.70 47.00 18.74
C VAL A 157 2.28 47.99 19.74
N LYS A 158 3.55 48.37 19.53
CA LYS A 158 4.16 49.69 19.82
C LYS A 158 5.45 49.73 18.98
N ALA A 159 5.44 50.30 17.79
CA ALA A 159 5.66 51.73 17.48
C ALA A 159 7.06 52.22 17.89
N THR A 160 7.89 52.62 16.92
CA THR A 160 8.44 54.00 16.72
C THR A 160 9.56 54.00 15.66
N GLY A 161 9.52 54.98 14.72
CA GLY A 161 10.65 55.48 13.91
C GLY A 161 10.86 54.80 12.55
N ASP A 162 10.42 55.30 11.38
CA ASP A 162 10.85 56.54 10.66
C ASP A 162 12.36 56.41 10.26
N ILE A 163 12.89 56.52 9.03
CA ILE A 163 12.70 57.44 7.90
C ILE A 163 13.53 56.92 6.66
N ARG A 164 13.06 57.18 5.42
CA ARG A 164 13.78 57.38 4.11
C ARG A 164 14.56 56.27 3.38
N GLY A 165 14.39 56.32 2.04
CA GLY A 165 15.43 56.02 1.03
C GLY A 165 14.94 55.03 -0.04
N ALA A 166 14.18 55.45 -1.06
CA ALA A 166 14.69 55.96 -2.35
C ALA A 166 15.61 54.99 -3.10
N ALA A 167 15.13 54.54 -4.28
CA ALA A 167 15.88 54.39 -5.53
C ALA A 167 17.04 53.34 -5.55
N GLU A 168 17.46 52.69 -6.62
CA GLU A 168 17.20 52.75 -8.05
C GLU A 168 17.87 51.50 -8.66
N LEU A 169 17.29 51.01 -9.77
CA LEU A 169 17.96 50.59 -11.01
C LEU A 169 19.11 49.56 -11.07
N SER A 170 18.96 48.77 -12.15
CA SER A 170 19.99 48.23 -13.05
C SER A 170 20.75 47.00 -12.54
N ARG A 171 20.92 45.92 -13.30
CA ARG A 171 20.79 45.66 -14.74
C ARG A 171 20.67 44.16 -14.94
#